data_AF-A0A7C5EMT4-F1
#
_entry.id   AF-A0A7C5EMT4-F1
#
_cell.length_a   1.000
_cell.length_b   1.000
_cell.length_c   1.000
_cell.angle_alpha   90.00
_cell.angle_beta   90.00
_cell.angle_gamma   90.00
#
_symmetry.space_group_name_H-M   'P 1'
#
loop_
_entity.id
_entity.type
_entity.pdbx_description
1 polymer ?
#
loop_
_entity_poly.entity_id
_entity_poly.type
_entity_poly.pdbx_seq_one_letter_code
_entity_poly.pdbx_strand_id
1 'polypeptide(L)'
;MLKRSVTTLALLGVVFLMAGKLCHSEEFLLAQQKLRKMQLTPAQRSEIAEYAHTFKVKWAKSHRELGCKAHEMHAHEFVAAAAGVLTPQQFRVFRGRERNQVEVLGYDIRLTGQHIDNLLELAKAL
;
A
#
# COMPACT_ATOMS: atom_id res chain seq x y z
N MET A 1 -56.96 -2.91 42.22
CA MET A 1 -55.91 -1.89 42.00
C MET A 1 -54.60 -2.38 42.63
N LEU A 2 -53.61 -2.78 41.83
CA LEU A 2 -52.17 -2.54 42.03
C LEU A 2 -51.40 -3.26 40.92
N LYS A 3 -50.85 -2.43 40.02
CA LYS A 3 -49.96 -2.76 38.91
C LYS A 3 -48.63 -3.26 39.45
N ARG A 4 -48.08 -4.35 38.90
CA ARG A 4 -46.61 -4.56 38.81
C ARG A 4 -46.26 -5.28 37.52
N SER A 5 -46.01 -4.47 36.49
CA SER A 5 -45.24 -4.85 35.31
C SER A 5 -43.80 -5.11 35.75
N VAL A 6 -43.29 -6.31 35.53
CA VAL A 6 -41.86 -6.60 35.67
C VAL A 6 -41.26 -6.46 34.27
N THR A 7 -40.80 -5.26 33.98
CA THR A 7 -39.95 -4.95 32.84
C THR A 7 -38.52 -4.80 33.34
N THR A 8 -37.59 -5.36 32.55
CA THR A 8 -36.19 -4.93 32.39
C THR A 8 -35.20 -5.22 33.53
N LEU A 9 -34.27 -6.15 33.29
CA LEU A 9 -32.86 -5.81 33.01
C LEU A 9 -32.09 -7.10 32.63
N ALA A 10 -32.13 -7.47 31.36
CA ALA A 10 -31.22 -8.46 30.78
C ALA A 10 -30.56 -7.83 29.55
N LEU A 11 -29.73 -6.82 29.76
CA LEU A 11 -28.99 -6.16 28.68
C LEU A 11 -27.88 -5.28 29.28
N LEU A 12 -26.84 -5.91 29.82
CA LEU A 12 -25.55 -5.25 30.05
C LEU A 12 -24.49 -6.36 30.13
N GLY A 13 -23.77 -6.57 29.04
CA GLY A 13 -22.68 -7.53 29.03
C GLY A 13 -22.13 -7.91 27.66
N VAL A 14 -22.75 -7.49 26.56
CA VAL A 14 -22.24 -7.82 25.21
C VAL A 14 -22.39 -6.62 24.27
N VAL A 15 -21.69 -5.51 24.51
CA VAL A 15 -21.24 -4.61 23.43
C VAL A 15 -20.06 -3.77 23.95
N PHE A 16 -18.84 -4.29 23.91
CA PHE A 16 -17.64 -3.45 23.81
C PHE A 16 -16.55 -4.19 23.02
N LEU A 17 -16.90 -4.58 21.81
CA LEU A 17 -15.98 -5.17 20.83
C LEU A 17 -16.23 -4.55 19.46
N MET A 18 -16.36 -3.22 19.39
CA MET A 18 -16.53 -2.50 18.13
C MET A 18 -15.76 -1.18 18.15
N ALA A 19 -14.45 -1.26 17.87
CA ALA A 19 -13.70 -0.17 17.24
C ALA A 19 -12.32 -0.61 16.70
N GLY A 20 -12.04 -1.90 16.55
CA GLY A 20 -10.86 -2.39 15.84
C GLY A 20 -11.07 -2.43 14.33
N LYS A 21 -11.73 -1.43 13.72
CA LYS A 21 -11.60 -1.25 12.27
C LYS A 21 -10.13 -0.92 12.06
N LEU A 22 -9.36 -1.88 11.55
CA LEU A 22 -8.01 -1.62 11.08
C LEU A 22 -8.10 -0.36 10.21
N CYS A 23 -7.53 0.73 10.69
CA CYS A 23 -7.56 2.01 10.02
C CYS A 23 -6.62 1.89 8.82
N HIS A 24 -7.07 1.23 7.76
CA HIS A 24 -6.31 1.01 6.55
C HIS A 24 -6.57 2.17 5.60
N SER A 25 -5.50 2.64 4.97
CA SER A 25 -5.65 3.59 3.86
C SER A 25 -6.43 2.92 2.72
N GLU A 26 -7.50 3.57 2.28
CA GLU A 26 -8.29 3.12 1.15
C GLU A 26 -7.44 3.11 -0.12
N GLU A 27 -6.59 4.13 -0.29
CA GLU A 27 -5.68 4.26 -1.43
C GLU A 27 -4.69 3.08 -1.51
N PHE A 28 -4.11 2.67 -0.39
CA PHE A 28 -3.23 1.50 -0.34
C PHE A 28 -3.96 0.23 -0.77
N LEU A 29 -5.17 0.01 -0.26
CA LEU A 29 -5.97 -1.19 -0.58
C LEU A 29 -6.37 -1.24 -2.06
N LEU A 30 -6.84 -0.12 -2.61
CA LEU A 30 -7.19 -0.01 -4.02
C LEU A 30 -5.96 -0.21 -4.92
N ALA A 31 -4.82 0.37 -4.56
CA ALA A 31 -3.56 0.18 -5.28
C ALA A 31 -3.13 -1.30 -5.27
N GLN A 32 -3.16 -1.98 -4.11
CA GLN A 32 -2.87 -3.40 -4.05
C GLN A 32 -3.81 -4.23 -4.93
N GLN A 33 -5.11 -3.94 -4.90
CA GLN A 33 -6.09 -4.68 -5.71
C GLN A 33 -5.82 -4.51 -7.21
N LYS A 34 -5.48 -3.30 -7.66
CA LYS A 34 -5.09 -3.05 -9.05
C LYS A 34 -3.83 -3.83 -9.42
N LEU A 35 -2.76 -3.71 -8.62
CA LEU A 35 -1.48 -4.36 -8.89
C LEU A 35 -1.59 -5.89 -8.94
N ARG A 36 -2.44 -6.50 -8.09
CA ARG A 36 -2.69 -7.95 -8.12
C ARG A 36 -3.32 -8.46 -9.41
N LYS A 37 -4.07 -7.61 -10.12
CA LYS A 37 -4.72 -7.96 -11.39
C LYS A 37 -3.83 -7.70 -12.61
N MET A 38 -2.68 -7.04 -12.41
CA MET A 38 -1.76 -6.72 -13.49
C MET A 38 -0.81 -7.88 -13.79
N GLN A 39 -0.48 -8.04 -15.06
CA GLN A 39 0.60 -8.94 -15.48
C GLN A 39 1.93 -8.26 -15.16
N LEU A 40 2.55 -8.68 -14.04
CA LEU A 40 3.83 -8.17 -13.56
C LEU A 40 4.93 -9.20 -13.80
N THR A 41 6.18 -8.76 -13.99
CA THR A 41 7.33 -9.67 -13.97
C THR A 41 7.62 -10.14 -12.53
N PRO A 42 8.38 -11.24 -12.33
CA PRO A 42 8.82 -11.65 -11.00
C PRO A 42 9.56 -10.54 -10.25
N ALA A 43 10.45 -9.80 -10.94
CA ALA A 43 11.19 -8.67 -10.37
C ALA A 43 10.24 -7.56 -9.89
N GLN A 44 9.29 -7.13 -10.73
CA GLN A 44 8.29 -6.13 -10.36
C GLN A 44 7.45 -6.56 -9.16
N ARG A 45 7.03 -7.84 -9.10
CA ARG A 45 6.29 -8.37 -7.94
C ARG A 45 7.11 -8.30 -6.66
N SER A 46 8.39 -8.62 -6.73
CA SER A 46 9.30 -8.57 -5.58
C SER A 46 9.46 -7.13 -5.07
N GLU A 47 9.77 -6.18 -5.97
CA GLU A 47 9.92 -4.76 -5.61
C GLU A 47 8.62 -4.18 -5.00
N ILE A 48 7.47 -4.47 -5.60
CA ILE A 48 6.17 -4.03 -5.07
C ILE A 48 5.86 -4.63 -3.69
N ALA A 49 6.24 -5.90 -3.46
CA ALA A 49 6.06 -6.54 -2.16
C ALA A 49 6.93 -5.88 -1.08
N GLU A 50 8.15 -5.48 -1.42
CA GLU A 50 9.03 -4.73 -0.52
C GLU A 50 8.48 -3.34 -0.19
N TYR A 51 7.93 -2.61 -1.18
CA TYR A 51 7.26 -1.34 -0.90
C TYR A 51 6.01 -1.53 -0.03
N ALA A 52 5.24 -2.59 -0.23
CA ALA A 52 4.09 -2.91 0.61
C ALA A 52 4.51 -3.26 2.05
N HIS A 53 5.64 -3.95 2.22
CA HIS A 53 6.22 -4.20 3.53
C HIS A 53 6.65 -2.89 4.20
N THR A 54 7.35 -2.02 3.47
CA THR A 54 7.78 -0.70 3.95
C THR A 54 6.60 0.16 4.39
N PHE A 55 5.51 0.18 3.62
CA PHE A 55 4.25 0.81 4.01
C PHE A 55 3.75 0.25 5.35
N LYS A 56 3.68 -1.07 5.53
CA LYS A 56 3.19 -1.69 6.77
C LYS A 56 4.05 -1.33 7.98
N VAL A 57 5.37 -1.27 7.81
CA VAL A 57 6.30 -0.86 8.88
C VAL A 57 6.06 0.61 9.26
N LYS A 58 6.01 1.51 8.28
CA LYS A 58 5.74 2.94 8.48
C LYS A 58 4.36 3.18 9.09
N TRP A 59 3.35 2.46 8.62
CA TRP A 59 1.99 2.45 9.15
C TRP A 59 1.98 2.03 10.61
N ALA A 60 2.61 0.90 10.97
CA ALA A 60 2.64 0.43 12.35
C ALA A 60 3.35 1.40 13.30
N LYS A 61 4.43 2.05 12.84
CA LYS A 61 5.16 3.06 13.61
C LYS A 61 4.34 4.34 13.79
N SER A 62 3.87 4.92 12.70
CA SER A 62 3.14 6.19 12.70
C SER A 62 1.75 6.09 13.32
N HIS A 63 1.09 4.92 13.28
CA HIS A 63 -0.22 4.75 13.89
C HIS A 63 -0.20 5.03 15.39
N ARG A 64 0.90 4.64 16.07
CA ARG A 64 1.09 4.89 17.51
C ARG A 64 1.38 6.35 17.83
N GLU A 65 2.04 7.06 16.93
CA GLU A 65 2.57 8.41 17.18
C GLU A 65 1.67 9.53 16.63
N LEU A 66 1.07 9.32 15.46
CA LEU A 66 0.37 10.32 14.64
C LEU A 66 -1.09 9.94 14.33
N GLY A 67 -1.49 8.72 14.69
CA GLY A 67 -2.82 8.18 14.42
C GLY A 67 -3.12 7.99 12.93
N CYS A 68 -4.41 7.89 12.60
CA CYS A 68 -4.88 7.56 11.25
C CYS A 68 -4.47 8.52 10.13
N LYS A 69 -4.10 9.78 10.44
CA LYS A 69 -3.78 10.79 9.42
C LYS A 69 -2.51 10.47 8.64
N ALA A 70 -1.54 9.78 9.26
CA ALA A 70 -0.27 9.44 8.61
C ALA A 70 -0.41 8.30 7.57
N HIS A 71 -1.51 7.56 7.60
CA HIS A 71 -1.69 6.39 6.75
C HIS A 71 -1.80 6.73 5.26
N GLU A 72 -2.53 7.80 4.93
CA GLU A 72 -2.70 8.23 3.54
C GLU A 72 -1.40 8.78 2.95
N MET A 73 -0.60 9.49 3.76
CA MET A 73 0.74 9.93 3.35
C MET A 73 1.62 8.73 2.97
N HIS A 74 1.68 7.71 3.82
CA HIS A 74 2.44 6.49 3.51
C HIS A 74 1.84 5.71 2.34
N ALA A 75 0.52 5.78 2.14
CA ALA A 75 -0.11 5.17 0.98
C ALA A 75 0.30 5.86 -0.31
N HIS A 76 0.30 7.20 -0.36
CA HIS A 76 0.81 7.94 -1.52
C HIS A 76 2.26 7.58 -1.85
N GLU A 77 3.13 7.45 -0.83
CA GLU A 77 4.51 6.98 -1.01
C GLU A 77 4.55 5.59 -1.65
N PHE A 78 3.73 4.64 -1.15
CA PHE A 78 3.61 3.31 -1.73
C PHE A 78 3.13 3.35 -3.18
N VAL A 79 2.06 4.12 -3.48
CA VAL A 79 1.51 4.21 -4.84
C VAL A 79 2.54 4.82 -5.80
N ALA A 80 3.28 5.84 -5.36
CA ALA A 80 4.34 6.44 -6.16
C ALA A 80 5.48 5.44 -6.44
N ALA A 81 5.96 4.74 -5.41
CA ALA A 81 7.02 3.74 -5.56
C ALA A 81 6.59 2.57 -6.45
N ALA A 82 5.39 2.02 -6.22
CA ALA A 82 4.83 0.95 -7.04
C ALA A 82 4.62 1.39 -8.50
N ALA A 83 4.16 2.63 -8.73
CA ALA A 83 4.05 3.15 -10.09
C ALA A 83 5.42 3.31 -10.75
N GLY A 84 6.48 3.62 -10.00
CA GLY A 84 7.85 3.78 -10.46
C GLY A 84 8.44 2.53 -11.13
N VAL A 85 7.97 1.33 -10.81
CA VAL A 85 8.50 0.06 -11.36
C VAL A 85 7.74 -0.45 -12.59
N LEU A 86 6.60 0.16 -12.90
CA LEU A 86 5.73 -0.27 -13.99
C LEU A 86 6.23 0.24 -15.35
N THR A 87 6.09 -0.59 -16.38
CA THR A 87 6.30 -0.17 -17.78
C THR A 87 5.35 0.98 -18.14
N PRO A 88 5.62 1.75 -19.21
CA PRO A 88 4.72 2.84 -19.62
C PRO A 88 3.25 2.40 -19.78
N GLN A 89 3.01 1.25 -20.40
CA GLN A 89 1.66 0.71 -20.57
C GLN A 89 1.02 0.30 -19.23
N GLN A 90 1.76 -0.40 -18.38
CA GLN A 90 1.30 -0.79 -17.05
C GLN A 90 1.00 0.45 -16.18
N PHE A 91 1.87 1.47 -16.23
CA PHE A 91 1.68 2.74 -15.54
C PHE A 91 0.37 3.41 -15.97
N ARG A 92 0.11 3.48 -17.28
CA ARG A 92 -1.12 4.05 -17.83
C ARG A 92 -2.35 3.32 -17.30
N VAL A 93 -2.33 1.99 -17.27
CA VAL A 93 -3.43 1.18 -16.70
C VAL A 93 -3.59 1.42 -15.19
N PHE A 94 -2.49 1.54 -14.45
CA PHE A 94 -2.51 1.71 -13.01
C PHE A 94 -3.01 3.11 -12.57
N ARG A 95 -2.48 4.17 -13.22
CA ARG A 95 -2.71 5.58 -12.88
C ARG A 95 -3.82 6.25 -13.68
N GLY A 96 -4.24 5.66 -14.81
CA GLY A 96 -5.23 6.24 -15.71
C GLY A 96 -4.73 7.42 -16.55
N ARG A 97 -3.41 7.64 -16.60
CA ARG A 97 -2.76 8.73 -17.35
C ARG A 97 -1.34 8.37 -17.76
N GLU A 98 -0.75 9.14 -18.68
CA GLU A 98 0.68 9.07 -18.96
C GLU A 98 1.52 9.55 -17.78
N ARG A 99 2.78 9.12 -17.77
CA ARG A 99 3.82 9.69 -16.90
C ARG A 99 4.03 11.16 -17.24
N ASN A 100 4.24 11.99 -16.21
CA ASN A 100 4.82 13.31 -16.40
C ASN A 100 6.36 13.23 -16.50
N GLN A 101 7.02 14.36 -16.76
CA GLN A 101 8.49 14.39 -16.96
C GLN A 101 9.28 13.85 -15.76
N VAL A 102 8.86 14.16 -14.53
CA VAL A 102 9.55 13.69 -13.32
C VAL A 102 9.40 12.17 -13.17
N GLU A 103 8.21 11.63 -13.46
CA GLU A 103 7.94 10.20 -13.41
C GLU A 103 8.62 9.41 -14.54
N VAL A 104 8.83 10.03 -15.70
CA VAL A 104 9.65 9.46 -16.79
C VAL A 104 11.10 9.38 -16.34
N LEU A 105 11.67 10.50 -15.88
CA LEU A 105 13.06 10.54 -15.42
C LEU A 105 13.32 9.53 -14.29
N GLY A 106 12.42 9.42 -13.32
CA GLY A 106 12.53 8.43 -12.24
C GLY A 106 12.50 6.98 -12.75
N TYR A 107 11.71 6.69 -13.77
CA TYR A 107 11.66 5.36 -14.39
C TYR A 107 12.95 5.04 -15.15
N ASP A 108 13.50 6.01 -15.88
CA ASP A 108 14.73 5.84 -16.66
C ASP A 108 15.95 5.68 -15.75
N ILE A 109 16.04 6.46 -14.66
CA ILE A 109 17.07 6.29 -13.63
C ILE A 109 17.02 4.87 -13.05
N ARG A 110 15.83 4.36 -12.74
CA ARG A 110 15.65 2.99 -12.23
C ARG A 110 16.15 1.94 -13.24
N LEU A 111 15.74 2.05 -14.50
CA LEU A 111 16.19 1.12 -15.55
C LEU A 111 17.71 1.15 -15.73
N THR A 112 18.29 2.35 -15.66
CA THR A 112 19.74 2.54 -15.75
C THR A 112 20.44 1.87 -14.56
N GLY A 113 19.92 2.05 -13.35
CA GLY A 113 20.43 1.37 -12.14
C GLY A 113 20.41 -0.16 -12.28
N GLN A 114 19.28 -0.72 -12.73
CA GLN A 114 19.18 -2.17 -12.99
C GLN A 114 20.18 -2.65 -14.03
N HIS A 115 20.46 -1.86 -15.07
CA HIS A 115 21.46 -2.21 -16.07
C HIS A 115 22.87 -2.22 -15.47
N ILE A 116 23.22 -1.22 -14.66
CA ILE A 116 24.51 -1.17 -13.96
C ILE A 116 24.68 -2.37 -13.03
N ASP A 117 23.67 -2.70 -12.24
CA ASP A 117 23.72 -3.84 -11.31
C ASP A 117 23.97 -5.16 -12.07
N ASN A 118 23.27 -5.37 -13.19
CA ASN A 118 23.49 -6.55 -14.04
C ASN A 118 24.91 -6.62 -14.60
N LEU A 119 25.46 -5.49 -15.05
CA LEU A 119 26.85 -5.44 -15.55
C LEU A 119 27.86 -5.77 -14.45
N LEU A 120 27.64 -5.29 -13.23
CA LEU A 120 28.50 -5.58 -12.08
C LEU A 120 28.45 -7.06 -11.69
N GLU A 121 27.27 -7.68 -11.70
CA GLU A 121 27.14 -9.12 -11.42
C GLU A 121 27.83 -9.97 -12.49
N LEU A 122 27.73 -9.60 -13.77
CA LEU A 122 28.47 -10.27 -14.83
C LEU A 122 29.99 -10.11 -14.66
N ALA A 123 30.46 -8.93 -14.28
CA ALA A 123 31.88 -8.68 -14.05
C ALA A 123 32.45 -9.49 -12.88
N LYS A 124 31.65 -9.79 -11.84
CA LYS A 124 32.05 -10.66 -10.72
C LYS A 124 32.13 -12.15 -11.11
N ALA A 125 31.45 -12.54 -12.19
CA ALA A 125 31.41 -13.92 -12.67
C ALA A 125 32.53 -14.25 -13.67
N LEU A 126 33.31 -13.24 -14.08
CA LEU A 126 34.51 -13.37 -14.92
C LEU A 126 35.77 -13.48 -14.04
#